data_AF-A0A143DDI9-F1
#
_entry.id   AF-A0A143DDI9-F1
#
_cell.length_a   1.000
_cell.length_b   1.000
_cell.length_c   1.000
_cell.angle_alpha   90.00
_cell.angle_beta   90.00
_cell.angle_gamma   90.00
#
_symmetry.space_group_name_H-M   'P 1'
#
loop_
_entity.id
_entity.type
_entity.pdbx_description
1 polymer ?
#
loop_
_entity_poly.entity_id
_entity_poly.type
_entity_poly.pdbx_seq_one_letter_code
_entity_poly.pdbx_strand_id
1 'polypeptide(L)'
;MAFVEWSVYAVRLKRCAERMSRARTVDELRVCVAENTQLWAQLDELLSERLEARCADCRTLHNRARYVAETSAVIPTLSDSHIEAFIAINRQSAEILPMLDLSADINPVRN
;
A
#
# COMPACT_ATOMS: atom_id res chain seq x y z
N MET A 1 -22.66 -1.46 -1.34
CA MET A 1 -21.19 -1.35 -1.18
C MET A 1 -20.54 -1.84 -2.46
N ALA A 2 -19.60 -1.09 -3.05
CA ALA A 2 -18.84 -1.57 -4.20
C ALA A 2 -17.89 -2.70 -3.75
N PHE A 3 -17.79 -3.75 -4.57
CA PHE A 3 -16.79 -4.81 -4.39
C PHE A 3 -15.40 -4.22 -4.69
N VAL A 4 -14.47 -4.35 -3.73
CA VAL A 4 -13.08 -3.94 -3.91
C VAL A 4 -12.27 -5.18 -4.24
N GLU A 5 -11.75 -5.25 -5.46
CA GLU A 5 -10.89 -6.36 -5.87
C GLU A 5 -9.45 -6.12 -5.39
N TRP A 6 -9.16 -6.51 -4.15
CA TRP A 6 -7.84 -6.32 -3.52
C TRP A 6 -6.68 -6.91 -4.33
N SER A 7 -6.94 -7.98 -5.08
CA SER A 7 -5.99 -8.61 -6.02
C SER A 7 -5.45 -7.64 -7.07
N VAL A 8 -6.26 -6.68 -7.55
CA VAL A 8 -5.81 -5.65 -8.51
C VAL A 8 -4.75 -4.75 -7.87
N TYR A 9 -4.96 -4.33 -6.62
CA TYR A 9 -4.00 -3.52 -5.89
C TYR A 9 -2.72 -4.30 -5.56
N ALA A 10 -2.84 -5.58 -5.22
CA ALA A 10 -1.70 -6.46 -5.02
C ALA A 10 -0.80 -6.55 -6.27
N VAL A 11 -1.39 -6.73 -7.45
CA VAL A 11 -0.64 -6.75 -8.72
C VAL A 11 0.05 -5.41 -8.98
N ARG A 12 -0.63 -4.29 -8.72
CA ARG A 12 -0.05 -2.95 -8.89
C ARG A 12 1.13 -2.71 -7.94
N LEU A 13 1.04 -3.13 -6.68
CA LEU A 13 2.14 -3.04 -5.72
C LEU A 13 3.35 -3.88 -6.14
N LYS A 14 3.14 -5.13 -6.59
CA LYS A 14 4.22 -5.99 -7.12
C LYS A 14 4.93 -5.32 -8.30
N ARG A 15 4.16 -4.81 -9.26
CA ARG A 15 4.71 -4.13 -10.44
C ARG A 15 5.49 -2.87 -10.06
N CYS A 16 5.02 -2.11 -9.08
CA CYS A 16 5.73 -0.94 -8.59
C CYS A 16 7.05 -1.32 -7.93
N ALA A 17 7.06 -2.36 -7.07
CA ALA A 17 8.27 -2.88 -6.43
C ALA A 17 9.32 -3.36 -7.46
N GLU A 18 8.88 -4.06 -8.50
CA GLU A 18 9.75 -4.50 -9.59
C GLU A 18 10.35 -3.32 -10.35
N ARG A 19 9.54 -2.31 -10.69
CA ARG A 19 10.02 -1.10 -11.37
C ARG A 19 11.02 -0.32 -10.52
N MET A 20 10.75 -0.12 -9.23
CA MET A 20 11.70 0.50 -8.30
C MET A 20 13.03 -0.25 -8.26
N SER A 21 13.00 -1.58 -8.20
CA SER A 21 14.21 -2.40 -8.16
C SER A 21 15.04 -2.36 -9.46
N ARG A 22 14.43 -1.92 -10.57
CA ARG A 22 15.07 -1.85 -11.89
C ARG A 22 15.41 -0.42 -12.32
N ALA A 23 14.97 0.58 -11.56
CA ALA A 23 15.25 1.98 -11.87
C ALA A 23 16.77 2.23 -11.87
N ARG A 24 17.27 2.83 -12.95
CA ARG A 24 18.70 3.13 -13.13
C ARG A 24 19.02 4.61 -12.98
N THR A 25 17.98 5.45 -12.98
CA THR A 25 18.11 6.89 -12.85
C THR A 25 17.23 7.42 -11.72
N VAL A 26 17.61 8.58 -11.19
CA VAL A 26 16.85 9.26 -10.14
C VAL A 26 15.44 9.65 -10.64
N ASP A 27 15.31 10.02 -11.92
CA ASP A 27 14.02 10.40 -12.49
C ASP A 27 13.07 9.20 -12.67
N GLU A 28 13.60 8.05 -13.11
CA GLU A 28 12.82 6.80 -13.13
C GLU A 28 12.33 6.41 -11.73
N LEU A 29 13.21 6.54 -10.73
CA LEU A 29 12.87 6.26 -9.34
C LEU A 29 11.80 7.24 -8.82
N ARG A 30 11.91 8.54 -9.11
CA ARG A 30 10.91 9.55 -8.74
C ARG A 30 9.53 9.22 -9.28
N VAL A 31 9.44 8.80 -10.54
CA VAL A 31 8.18 8.37 -11.15
C VAL A 31 7.62 7.15 -10.40
N CYS A 32 8.47 6.15 -10.12
CA CYS A 32 8.03 4.97 -9.38
C CYS A 32 7.56 5.32 -7.97
N VAL A 33 8.26 6.20 -7.25
CA VAL A 33 7.88 6.66 -5.91
C VAL A 33 6.56 7.43 -5.96
N ALA A 34 6.37 8.33 -6.92
CA ALA A 34 5.12 9.08 -7.07
C ALA A 34 3.92 8.15 -7.33
N GLU A 35 4.07 7.18 -8.24
CA GLU A 35 3.06 6.16 -8.50
C GLU A 35 2.76 5.32 -7.25
N ASN A 36 3.81 4.95 -6.50
CA ASN A 36 3.68 4.20 -5.26
C ASN A 36 2.88 4.96 -4.21
N THR A 37 3.23 6.23 -3.97
CA THR A 37 2.56 7.09 -3.00
C THR A 37 1.09 7.26 -3.36
N GLN A 38 0.77 7.47 -4.64
CA GLN A 38 -0.62 7.58 -5.08
C GLN A 38 -1.39 6.28 -4.87
N LEU A 39 -0.78 5.13 -5.15
CA LEU A 39 -1.39 3.83 -4.91
C LEU A 39 -1.65 3.57 -3.43
N TRP A 40 -0.70 3.93 -2.56
CA TRP A 40 -0.84 3.81 -1.12
C TRP A 40 -1.88 4.76 -0.54
N ALA A 41 -2.03 5.98 -1.08
CA ALA A 41 -3.09 6.91 -0.69
C ALA A 41 -4.48 6.35 -1.03
N GLN A 42 -4.65 5.76 -2.23
CA GLN A 42 -5.91 5.09 -2.61
C GLN A 42 -6.22 3.89 -1.70
N LEU A 43 -5.20 3.09 -1.37
CA LEU A 43 -5.36 1.98 -0.44
C LEU A 43 -5.73 2.47 0.96
N ASP A 44 -5.14 3.57 1.42
CA ASP A 44 -5.39 4.11 2.75
C ASP A 44 -6.84 4.56 2.93
N GLU A 45 -7.40 5.23 1.93
CA GLU A 45 -8.80 5.66 1.91
C GLU A 45 -9.73 4.44 1.98
N LEU A 46 -9.53 3.45 1.10
CA LEU A 46 -10.31 2.21 1.08
C LEU A 46 -10.19 1.40 2.38
N LEU A 47 -9.00 1.38 2.98
CA LEU A 47 -8.77 0.70 4.25
C LEU A 47 -9.38 1.47 5.42
N SER A 48 -9.37 2.81 5.39
CA SER A 48 -9.95 3.67 6.43
C SER A 48 -11.47 3.53 6.49
N GLU A 49 -12.14 3.46 5.35
CA GLU A 49 -13.57 3.15 5.25
C GLU A 49 -13.92 1.76 5.80
N ARG A 50 -12.94 0.84 5.87
CA ARG A 50 -13.13 -0.56 6.31
C ARG A 50 -12.51 -0.86 7.68
N LEU A 51 -11.71 0.04 8.23
CA LEU A 51 -10.98 -0.11 9.49
C LEU A 51 -11.91 -0.19 10.70
N GLU A 52 -13.14 0.30 10.57
CA GLU A 52 -14.21 0.10 11.55
C GLU A 52 -14.43 -1.40 11.86
N ALA A 53 -14.08 -2.32 10.94
CA ALA A 53 -14.19 -3.77 11.10
C ALA A 53 -13.06 -4.44 11.92
N ARG A 54 -12.09 -3.69 12.47
CA ARG A 54 -11.03 -4.19 13.38
C ARG A 54 -10.17 -5.37 12.87
N CYS A 55 -9.93 -5.49 11.57
CA CYS A 55 -8.97 -6.47 11.05
C CYS A 55 -7.52 -6.05 11.35
N ALA A 56 -6.71 -6.97 11.90
CA ALA A 56 -5.29 -6.74 12.20
C ALA A 56 -4.47 -6.45 10.93
N ASP A 57 -4.81 -7.09 9.82
CA ASP A 57 -4.14 -6.86 8.53
C ASP A 57 -4.47 -5.48 7.95
N CYS A 58 -5.71 -5.00 8.10
CA CYS A 58 -6.07 -3.64 7.70
C CYS A 58 -5.29 -2.58 8.48
N ARG A 59 -5.10 -2.78 9.79
CA ARG A 59 -4.28 -1.88 10.62
C ARG A 59 -2.81 -1.90 10.20
N THR A 60 -2.28 -3.08 9.90
CA THR A 60 -0.92 -3.23 9.37
C THR A 60 -0.74 -2.46 8.07
N LEU A 61 -1.69 -2.60 7.14
CA LEU A 61 -1.65 -1.91 5.85
C LEU A 61 -1.84 -0.40 5.97
N HIS A 62 -2.70 0.08 6.87
CA HIS A 62 -2.87 1.51 7.16
C HIS A 62 -1.59 2.14 7.71
N ASN A 63 -0.92 1.47 8.67
CA ASN A 63 0.37 1.94 9.18
C ASN A 63 1.44 2.00 8.08
N ARG A 64 1.43 1.04 7.16
CA ARG A 64 2.32 1.04 5.99
C ARG A 64 2.01 2.18 5.02
N ALA A 65 0.73 2.46 4.77
CA ALA A 65 0.30 3.56 3.92
C ALA A 65 0.78 4.91 4.48
N ARG A 66 0.62 5.12 5.78
CA ARG A 66 1.12 6.29 6.50
C ARG A 66 2.65 6.43 6.38
N TYR A 67 3.39 5.34 6.61
CA TYR A 67 4.85 5.35 6.45
C TYR A 67 5.28 5.75 5.04
N VAL A 68 4.62 5.21 4.00
CA VAL A 68 4.91 5.58 2.60
C VAL A 68 4.59 7.05 2.34
N ALA A 69 3.47 7.57 2.84
CA ALA A 69 3.10 8.98 2.70
C ALA A 69 4.15 9.92 3.34
N GLU A 70 4.52 9.66 4.60
CA GLU A 70 5.51 10.46 5.33
C GLU A 70 6.90 10.41 4.66
N THR A 71 7.34 9.22 4.25
CA THR A 71 8.68 9.00 3.67
C THR A 71 8.76 9.53 2.24
N SER A 72 7.68 9.43 1.45
CA SER A 72 7.67 9.94 0.09
C SER A 72 7.63 11.47 -0.01
N ALA A 73 7.37 12.20 1.08
CA ALA A 73 7.44 13.66 1.08
C ALA A 73 8.88 14.19 0.89
N VAL A 74 9.90 13.34 1.09
CA VAL A 74 11.32 13.71 1.07
C VAL A 74 12.11 13.03 -0.07
N ILE A 75 11.49 12.87 -1.25
CA ILE A 75 12.06 12.15 -2.41
C ILE A 75 13.52 12.49 -2.75
N PRO A 76 13.96 13.76 -2.79
CA PRO A 76 15.34 14.10 -3.18
C PRO A 76 16.40 13.58 -2.20
N THR A 77 16.03 13.20 -0.98
CA THR A 77 16.94 12.80 0.10
C THR A 77 16.75 11.33 0.51
N LEU A 78 16.00 10.55 -0.27
CA LEU A 78 15.82 9.12 0.03
C LEU A 78 17.15 8.39 -0.16
N SER A 79 17.65 7.78 0.91
CA SER A 79 18.77 6.84 0.84
C SER A 79 18.35 5.51 0.23
N ASP A 80 19.31 4.73 -0.25
CA ASP A 80 19.11 3.39 -0.81
C ASP A 80 18.32 2.48 0.14
N SER A 81 18.58 2.58 1.45
CA SER A 81 17.84 1.82 2.47
C SER A 81 16.34 2.14 2.51
N HIS A 82 15.93 3.37 2.20
CA HIS A 82 14.50 3.73 2.11
C HIS A 82 13.87 3.13 0.85
N ILE A 83 14.61 3.07 -0.26
CA ILE A 83 14.15 2.46 -1.51
C ILE A 83 13.95 0.95 -1.30
N GLU A 84 14.90 0.28 -0.66
CA GLU A 84 14.78 -1.13 -0.29
C GLU A 84 13.57 -1.37 0.63
N ALA A 85 13.35 -0.48 1.61
CA ALA A 85 12.18 -0.55 2.48
C ALA A 85 10.86 -0.41 1.70
N PHE A 86 10.77 0.52 0.74
CA PHE A 86 9.59 0.65 -0.12
C PHE A 86 9.34 -0.60 -0.97
N ILE A 87 10.38 -1.17 -1.56
CA ILE A 87 10.29 -2.42 -2.33
C ILE A 87 9.78 -3.55 -1.43
N ALA A 88 10.33 -3.69 -0.22
CA ALA A 88 9.93 -4.72 0.72
C ALA A 88 8.47 -4.54 1.18
N ILE A 89 8.07 -3.32 1.57
CA ILE A 89 6.70 -3.00 1.98
C ILE A 89 5.71 -3.34 0.87
N ASN A 90 6.02 -2.99 -0.38
CA ASN A 90 5.15 -3.27 -1.52
C ASN A 90 4.97 -4.78 -1.75
N ARG A 91 6.07 -5.55 -1.70
CA ARG A 91 6.02 -7.01 -1.86
C ARG A 91 5.20 -7.68 -0.76
N GLN A 92 5.50 -7.37 0.50
CA GLN A 92 4.79 -7.93 1.65
C GLN A 92 3.31 -7.55 1.65
N SER A 93 2.97 -6.31 1.27
CA SER A 93 1.58 -5.86 1.27
C SER A 93 0.78 -6.48 0.14
N ALA A 94 1.42 -6.74 -1.01
CA ALA A 94 0.79 -7.47 -2.11
C ALA A 94 0.51 -8.95 -1.79
N GLU A 95 1.19 -9.53 -0.80
CA GLU A 95 0.87 -10.87 -0.29
C GLU A 95 -0.33 -10.85 0.65
N ILE A 96 -0.48 -9.77 1.44
CA ILE A 96 -1.58 -9.59 2.40
C ILE A 96 -2.90 -9.22 1.72
N LEU A 97 -2.87 -8.29 0.76
CA LEU A 97 -4.08 -7.73 0.16
C LEU A 97 -5.08 -8.78 -0.37
N PRO A 98 -4.68 -9.83 -1.11
CA PRO A 98 -5.62 -10.85 -1.58
C PRO A 98 -6.26 -11.68 -0.46
N MET A 99 -5.63 -11.71 0.72
CA MET A 99 -6.13 -12.42 1.91
C MET A 99 -7.11 -11.58 2.73
N LEU A 100 -7.25 -10.28 2.41
CA LEU A 100 -8.24 -9.42 3.05
C LEU A 100 -9.64 -9.85 2.63
N ASP A 101 -10.22 -10.77 3.40
CA ASP A 101 -11.62 -11.09 3.31
C ASP A 101 -12.46 -10.02 4.02
N LEU A 102 -12.58 -8.87 3.37
CA LEU A 102 -13.49 -7.79 3.78
C LEU A 102 -14.89 -7.96 3.18
N SER A 103 -15.20 -9.17 2.70
CA SER A 103 -16.54 -9.55 2.27
C SER A 103 -17.44 -9.99 3.43
N ALA A 104 -16.85 -10.22 4.61
CA ALA A 104 -17.62 -10.46 5.83
C ALA A 104 -18.43 -9.21 6.17
N ASP A 105 -19.76 -9.34 6.09
CA ASP A 105 -20.74 -8.37 6.56
C ASP A 105 -20.26 -7.70 7.86
N ILE A 106 -20.31 -6.38 7.90
CA ILE A 106 -20.27 -5.64 9.16
C ILE A 106 -21.55 -6.02 9.88
N ASN A 107 -21.52 -7.12 10.65
CA ASN A 107 -22.62 -7.48 11.53
C ASN A 107 -22.92 -6.25 12.39
N PRO A 108 -24.11 -5.64 12.32
CA PRO A 108 -24.46 -4.60 13.25
C PRO A 108 -24.50 -5.28 14.62
N VAL A 109 -23.50 -5.01 15.45
CA VAL A 109 -23.52 -5.40 16.85
C VAL A 109 -24.70 -4.68 17.47
N ARG A 110 -25.87 -5.35 17.50
CA ARG A 110 -27.00 -4.96 18.33
C ARG A 110 -26.60 -5.26 19.77
N ASN A 111 -26.33 -4.22 20.54
CA ASN A 111 -26.56 -4.17 21.98
C ASN A 111 -27.20 -2.83 22.32
#